data_AF-A0A2N0RE20-F1
#
_entry.id   AF-A0A2N0RE20-F1
#
_cell.length_a   1.000
_cell.length_b   1.000
_cell.length_c   1.000
_cell.angle_alpha   90.00
_cell.angle_beta   90.00
_cell.angle_gamma   90.00
#
_symmetry.space_group_name_H-M   'P 1'
#
loop_
_entity.id
_entity.type
_entity.pdbx_description
1 polymer ?
#
loop_
_entity_poly.entity_id
_entity_poly.type
_entity_poly.pdbx_seq_one_letter_code
_entity_poly.pdbx_strand_id
1 'polypeptide(L)'
;MPMDAILPQNKRKETPFLNAIYNFLEDAITKIFTWLSPPVGKTEAIEIYLHYQTVNNDNSELLASIRQLDPWTISWSNICDYFYPHDFHSLLRACSGENTVHILTSMNWVTEVFGAHIMEYDSKIRRKIFIEAQNMISMTGKYKDPSGYFRHTKVIAHPYNIGDMGATLMVKDSWQDYFFKGQDLNIGEVSFVPYSHTHKTHTLLNIYFTFNKKINAYTGYE
;
A
#
# COMPACT_ATOMS: atom_id res chain seq x y z
N MET A 1 4.36 28.83 8.65
CA MET A 1 5.75 29.35 8.59
C MET A 1 6.17 29.35 7.14
N PRO A 2 6.76 30.42 6.60
CA PRO A 2 7.30 30.40 5.25
C PRO A 2 8.41 29.34 5.18
N MET A 3 8.37 28.48 4.16
CA MET A 3 9.37 27.42 3.91
C MET A 3 10.81 27.98 3.81
N ASP A 4 10.92 29.26 3.51
CA ASP A 4 12.18 29.98 3.29
C ASP A 4 13.02 30.15 4.57
N ALA A 5 12.44 30.00 5.76
CA ALA A 5 13.16 30.13 7.03
C ALA A 5 13.98 28.87 7.41
N ILE A 6 13.70 27.71 6.81
CA ILE A 6 14.29 26.41 7.20
C ILE A 6 15.43 25.99 6.25
N LEU A 7 15.40 26.47 5.01
CA LEU A 7 16.32 26.05 3.95
C LEU A 7 17.78 26.54 4.09
N PRO A 8 18.09 27.76 4.60
CA PRO A 8 19.47 28.27 4.58
C PRO A 8 20.46 27.50 5.45
N GLN A 9 19.98 26.86 6.52
CA GLN A 9 20.82 26.08 7.44
C GLN A 9 21.16 24.68 6.89
N ASN A 10 20.40 24.22 5.89
CA ASN A 10 20.63 22.96 5.21
C ASN A 10 21.23 23.23 3.83
N LYS A 11 22.53 23.52 3.78
CA LYS A 11 23.29 23.51 2.51
C LYS A 11 23.21 22.10 1.93
N ARG A 12 22.18 21.82 1.13
CA ARG A 12 22.07 20.57 0.39
C ARG A 12 23.21 20.58 -0.63
N LYS A 13 24.12 19.61 -0.54
CA LYS A 13 25.05 19.33 -1.64
C LYS A 13 24.19 19.12 -2.89
N GLU A 14 24.51 19.83 -3.96
CA GLU A 14 23.94 19.55 -5.27
C GLU A 14 24.36 18.13 -5.67
N THR A 15 23.43 17.20 -5.49
CA THR A 15 23.61 15.80 -5.86
C THR A 15 22.68 15.56 -7.04
N PRO A 16 23.17 15.03 -8.17
CA PRO A 16 22.30 14.63 -9.27
C PRO A 16 21.17 13.73 -8.75
N PHE A 17 19.94 13.94 -9.22
CA PHE A 17 18.76 13.24 -8.72
C PHE A 17 18.92 11.71 -8.66
N LEU A 18 19.54 11.13 -9.70
CA LEU A 18 19.80 9.70 -9.76
C LEU A 18 20.75 9.22 -8.65
N ASN A 19 21.82 9.98 -8.36
CA ASN A 19 22.76 9.67 -7.27
C ASN A 19 22.09 9.85 -5.91
N ALA A 20 21.19 10.83 -5.77
CA ALA A 20 20.43 11.01 -4.53
C ALA A 20 19.49 9.82 -4.26
N ILE A 21 18.86 9.26 -5.31
CA ILE A 21 18.06 8.04 -5.20
C ILE A 21 18.92 6.84 -4.82
N TYR A 22 20.04 6.62 -5.52
CA TYR A 22 20.92 5.49 -5.21
C TYR A 22 21.44 5.54 -3.78
N ASN A 23 21.94 6.70 -3.33
CA ASN A 23 22.42 6.87 -1.96
C ASN A 23 21.32 6.61 -0.93
N PHE A 24 20.09 7.11 -1.18
CA PHE A 24 18.97 6.86 -0.28
C PHE A 24 18.63 5.37 -0.18
N LEU A 25 18.63 4.68 -1.31
CA LEU A 25 18.32 3.25 -1.37
C LEU A 25 19.44 2.40 -0.76
N GLU A 26 20.71 2.70 -1.03
CA GLU A 26 21.85 2.04 -0.39
C GLU A 26 21.84 2.22 1.13
N ASP A 27 21.57 3.44 1.62
CA ASP A 27 21.44 3.72 3.05
C ASP A 27 20.27 2.95 3.68
N ALA A 28 19.13 2.89 2.99
CA ALA A 28 17.95 2.15 3.45
C ALA A 28 18.23 0.64 3.48
N ILE A 29 18.83 0.10 2.42
CA ILE A 29 19.23 -1.31 2.30
C ILE A 29 20.23 -1.66 3.40
N THR A 30 21.24 -0.82 3.64
CA THR A 30 22.24 -1.03 4.71
C THR A 30 21.60 -1.08 6.09
N LYS A 31 20.61 -0.20 6.35
CA LYS A 31 19.83 -0.24 7.60
C LYS A 31 19.03 -1.53 7.72
N ILE A 32 18.37 -1.97 6.65
CA ILE A 32 17.63 -3.24 6.61
C ILE A 32 18.58 -4.41 6.87
N PHE A 33 19.74 -4.46 6.22
CA PHE A 33 20.76 -5.47 6.48
C PHE A 33 21.19 -5.47 7.95
N THR A 34 21.43 -4.29 8.53
CA THR A 34 21.79 -4.18 9.95
C THR A 34 20.68 -4.72 10.86
N TRP A 35 19.41 -4.48 10.53
CA TRP A 35 18.26 -4.95 11.32
C TRP A 35 17.95 -6.44 11.15
N LEU A 36 18.14 -6.97 9.94
CA LEU A 36 17.82 -8.36 9.59
C LEU A 36 19.04 -9.30 9.70
N SER A 37 20.23 -8.78 9.99
CA SER A 37 21.43 -9.59 10.17
C SER A 37 21.18 -10.64 11.26
N PRO A 38 21.33 -11.94 10.96
CA PRO A 38 21.12 -12.95 11.96
C PRO A 38 22.17 -12.83 13.08
N PRO A 39 21.86 -13.35 14.28
CA PRO A 39 22.84 -13.42 15.36
C PRO A 39 24.13 -14.10 14.89
N VAL A 40 25.27 -13.65 15.42
CA VAL A 40 26.61 -14.18 15.10
C VAL A 40 26.60 -15.71 15.15
N GLY A 41 26.91 -16.36 14.02
CA GLY A 41 27.01 -17.82 13.91
C GLY A 41 25.97 -18.53 13.05
N LYS A 42 24.98 -17.82 12.48
CA LYS A 42 24.09 -18.36 11.43
C LYS A 42 24.50 -17.89 10.04
N THR A 43 24.40 -18.78 9.05
CA THR A 43 24.84 -18.59 7.65
C THR A 43 23.72 -18.18 6.69
N GLU A 44 22.54 -17.82 7.20
CA GLU A 44 21.41 -17.41 6.37
C GLU A 44 21.70 -16.01 5.78
N ALA A 45 21.67 -15.89 4.46
CA ALA A 45 21.91 -14.64 3.74
C ALA A 45 20.63 -14.21 3.01
N ILE A 46 20.33 -12.90 3.07
CA ILE A 46 19.28 -12.27 2.27
C ILE A 46 19.98 -11.54 1.13
N GLU A 47 19.63 -11.85 -0.12
CA GLU A 47 20.11 -11.13 -1.29
C GLU A 47 19.09 -10.08 -1.69
N ILE A 48 19.55 -8.85 -1.92
CA ILE A 48 18.70 -7.72 -2.30
C ILE A 48 19.25 -7.15 -3.60
N TYR A 49 18.40 -7.12 -4.62
CA TYR A 49 18.70 -6.54 -5.91
C TYR A 49 17.85 -5.29 -6.14
N LEU A 50 18.47 -4.22 -6.61
CA LEU A 50 17.79 -2.98 -6.96
C LEU A 50 17.76 -2.82 -8.48
N HIS A 51 16.56 -2.67 -9.02
CA HIS A 51 16.35 -2.41 -10.44
C HIS A 51 15.52 -1.13 -10.61
N TYR A 52 15.93 -0.28 -11.55
CA TYR A 52 15.18 0.92 -11.95
C TYR A 52 14.75 0.77 -13.41
N GLN A 53 13.48 0.42 -13.62
CA GLN A 53 12.88 0.27 -14.95
C GLN A 53 11.39 0.64 -14.89
N THR A 54 10.81 0.96 -16.05
CA THR A 54 9.35 1.13 -16.16
C THR A 54 8.70 -0.24 -16.29
N VAL A 55 7.79 -0.57 -15.36
CA VAL A 55 7.05 -1.84 -15.35
C VAL A 55 5.68 -1.59 -15.99
N ASN A 56 5.51 -2.01 -17.24
CA ASN A 56 4.26 -1.92 -17.99
C ASN A 56 4.11 -3.13 -18.95
N ASN A 57 2.95 -3.25 -19.61
CA ASN A 57 2.66 -4.38 -20.51
C ASN A 57 3.51 -4.40 -21.79
N ASP A 58 4.14 -3.28 -22.16
CA ASP A 58 4.95 -3.17 -23.39
C ASP A 58 6.34 -3.78 -23.22
N ASN A 59 6.78 -4.01 -21.98
CA ASN A 59 8.11 -4.54 -21.67
C ASN A 59 8.05 -6.03 -21.34
N SER A 60 7.72 -6.86 -22.35
CA SER A 60 7.56 -8.32 -22.17
C SER A 60 8.83 -9.02 -21.67
N GLU A 61 10.02 -8.51 -22.05
CA GLU A 61 11.30 -9.08 -21.61
C GLU A 61 11.50 -8.88 -20.10
N LEU A 62 11.22 -7.69 -19.56
CA LEU A 62 11.25 -7.44 -18.13
C LEU A 62 10.25 -8.32 -17.38
N LEU A 63 9.00 -8.39 -17.84
CA LEU A 63 7.97 -9.20 -17.18
C LEU A 63 8.36 -10.68 -17.16
N ALA A 64 8.93 -11.19 -18.26
CA ALA A 64 9.46 -12.54 -18.32
C ALA A 64 10.63 -12.76 -17.35
N SER A 65 11.56 -11.79 -17.23
CA SER A 65 12.67 -11.88 -16.28
C SER A 65 12.19 -11.90 -14.82
N ILE A 66 11.16 -11.12 -14.47
CA ILE A 66 10.56 -11.13 -13.12
C ILE A 66 9.92 -12.49 -12.87
N ARG A 67 9.18 -13.02 -13.85
CA ARG A 67 8.57 -14.34 -13.76
C ARG A 67 9.59 -15.46 -13.56
N GLN A 68 10.76 -15.37 -14.21
CA GLN A 68 11.84 -16.35 -14.07
C GLN A 68 12.42 -16.42 -12.65
N LEU A 69 12.21 -15.39 -11.81
CA LEU A 69 12.55 -15.42 -10.39
C LEU A 69 11.60 -16.32 -9.57
N ASP A 70 10.52 -16.82 -10.17
CA ASP A 70 9.44 -17.58 -9.52
C ASP A 70 8.97 -16.93 -8.21
N PRO A 71 8.47 -15.68 -8.26
CA PRO A 71 8.22 -14.91 -7.07
C PRO A 71 7.10 -15.53 -6.23
N TRP A 72 7.38 -15.83 -4.96
CA TRP A 72 6.35 -16.25 -4.01
C TRP A 72 5.36 -15.13 -3.73
N THR A 73 5.86 -13.89 -3.63
CA THR A 73 5.05 -12.70 -3.37
C THR A 73 5.51 -11.54 -4.24
N ILE A 74 4.58 -10.73 -4.74
CA ILE A 74 4.89 -9.44 -5.36
C ILE A 74 4.05 -8.36 -4.70
N SER A 75 4.71 -7.30 -4.22
CA SER A 75 4.06 -6.14 -3.62
C SER A 75 4.03 -4.96 -4.58
N TRP A 76 2.86 -4.35 -4.75
CA TRP A 76 2.60 -3.25 -5.68
C TRP A 76 2.16 -2.02 -4.90
N SER A 77 3.07 -1.06 -4.76
CA SER A 77 2.80 0.19 -4.04
C SER A 77 2.21 1.23 -4.98
N ASN A 78 0.90 1.44 -4.90
CA ASN A 78 0.12 2.48 -5.59
C ASN A 78 0.02 2.35 -7.11
N ILE A 79 0.69 1.37 -7.72
CA ILE A 79 0.72 1.18 -9.18
C ILE A 79 -0.67 0.82 -9.71
N CYS A 80 -1.45 0.03 -8.96
CA CYS A 80 -2.78 -0.43 -9.40
C CYS A 80 -3.76 0.70 -9.71
N ASP A 81 -3.55 1.89 -9.15
CA ASP A 81 -4.40 3.06 -9.38
C ASP A 81 -4.16 3.73 -10.73
N TYR A 82 -3.04 3.45 -11.40
CA TYR A 82 -2.65 4.09 -12.65
C TYR A 82 -2.92 3.22 -13.88
N PHE A 83 -3.64 2.10 -13.69
CA PHE A 83 -3.95 1.15 -14.75
C PHE A 83 -5.44 0.84 -14.77
N TYR A 84 -5.98 0.56 -15.95
CA TYR A 84 -7.26 -0.13 -16.05
C TYR A 84 -7.13 -1.56 -15.49
N PRO A 85 -8.15 -2.10 -14.80
CA PRO A 85 -8.08 -3.41 -14.17
C PRO A 85 -7.64 -4.51 -15.12
N HIS A 86 -8.19 -4.53 -16.34
CA HIS A 86 -7.83 -5.49 -17.38
C HIS A 86 -6.33 -5.49 -17.70
N ASP A 87 -5.78 -4.29 -17.94
CA ASP A 87 -4.38 -4.13 -18.33
C ASP A 87 -3.46 -4.46 -17.16
N PHE A 88 -3.86 -4.07 -15.95
CA PHE A 88 -3.11 -4.41 -14.76
C PHE A 88 -3.12 -5.92 -14.50
N HIS A 89 -4.27 -6.60 -14.56
CA HIS A 89 -4.32 -8.07 -14.43
C HIS A 89 -3.47 -8.79 -15.48
N SER A 90 -3.41 -8.26 -16.71
CA SER A 90 -2.51 -8.76 -17.76
C SER A 90 -1.04 -8.64 -17.35
N LEU A 91 -0.65 -7.50 -16.81
CA LEU A 91 0.69 -7.24 -16.28
C LEU A 91 1.03 -8.20 -15.12
N LEU A 92 0.11 -8.36 -14.18
CA LEU A 92 0.27 -9.25 -13.02
C LEU A 92 0.48 -10.71 -13.46
N ARG A 93 -0.29 -11.20 -14.45
CA ARG A 93 -0.15 -12.56 -15.01
C ARG A 93 1.17 -12.76 -15.74
N ALA A 94 1.67 -11.72 -16.43
CA ALA A 94 2.90 -11.80 -17.20
C ALA A 94 4.14 -11.97 -16.30
N CYS A 95 4.13 -11.37 -15.10
CA CYS A 95 5.25 -11.42 -14.17
C CYS A 95 5.08 -12.42 -13.00
N SER A 96 3.94 -13.10 -12.87
CA SER A 96 3.69 -14.09 -11.81
C SER A 96 4.11 -15.51 -12.21
N GLY A 97 4.61 -16.24 -11.22
CA GLY A 97 4.71 -17.70 -11.23
C GLY A 97 3.38 -18.37 -10.90
N GLU A 98 3.37 -19.71 -10.85
CA GLU A 98 2.14 -20.48 -10.56
C GLU A 98 1.59 -20.17 -9.17
N ASN A 99 2.47 -19.88 -8.22
CA ASN A 99 2.12 -19.78 -6.81
C ASN A 99 2.17 -18.35 -6.25
N THR A 100 2.37 -17.36 -7.12
CA THR A 100 2.56 -15.97 -6.71
C THR A 100 1.32 -15.41 -6.00
N VAL A 101 1.56 -14.80 -4.84
CA VAL A 101 0.58 -13.97 -4.13
C VAL A 101 0.87 -12.49 -4.42
N HIS A 102 -0.15 -11.77 -4.86
CA HIS A 102 -0.08 -10.33 -5.09
C HIS A 102 -0.56 -9.58 -3.86
N ILE A 103 0.24 -8.62 -3.41
CA ILE A 103 -0.11 -7.63 -2.38
C ILE A 103 -0.24 -6.28 -3.08
N LEU A 104 -1.43 -5.72 -3.10
CA LEU A 104 -1.70 -4.43 -3.74
C LEU A 104 -1.97 -3.37 -2.67
N THR A 105 -1.39 -2.19 -2.85
CA THR A 105 -1.77 -1.00 -2.09
C THR A 105 -2.37 0.02 -3.05
N SER A 106 -3.65 0.35 -2.88
CA SER A 106 -4.34 1.44 -3.58
C SER A 106 -4.49 2.64 -2.65
N MET A 107 -4.12 3.82 -3.16
CA MET A 107 -4.15 5.09 -2.43
C MET A 107 -4.94 6.19 -3.16
N ASN A 108 -5.09 6.11 -4.49
CA ASN A 108 -5.80 7.12 -5.28
C ASN A 108 -7.26 6.76 -5.56
N TRP A 109 -7.78 5.66 -5.00
CA TRP A 109 -9.22 5.36 -5.06
C TRP A 109 -10.08 6.54 -4.57
N VAL A 110 -9.54 7.39 -3.68
CA VAL A 110 -10.19 8.62 -3.22
C VAL A 110 -10.32 9.71 -4.28
N THR A 111 -9.47 9.72 -5.32
CA THR A 111 -9.46 10.78 -6.35
C THR A 111 -10.29 10.42 -7.57
N GLU A 112 -10.57 9.14 -7.80
CA GLU A 112 -11.26 8.65 -9.00
C GLU A 112 -12.69 8.16 -8.74
N VAL A 113 -13.08 8.07 -7.47
CA VAL A 113 -14.46 7.73 -7.06
C VAL A 113 -15.13 8.99 -6.51
N PHE A 114 -16.09 9.56 -7.27
CA PHE A 114 -16.93 10.64 -6.76
C PHE A 114 -17.61 10.21 -5.44
N GLY A 115 -17.43 11.00 -4.38
CA GLY A 115 -17.89 10.68 -3.03
C GLY A 115 -16.87 9.88 -2.18
N ALA A 116 -15.64 9.69 -2.63
CA ALA A 116 -14.63 9.03 -1.80
C ALA A 116 -13.89 10.00 -0.87
N HIS A 117 -14.05 11.32 -1.04
CA HIS A 117 -13.52 12.31 -0.13
C HIS A 117 -14.63 13.04 0.64
N ILE A 118 -14.51 13.14 1.96
CA ILE A 118 -15.57 13.68 2.83
C ILE A 118 -15.98 15.12 2.50
N MET A 119 -15.07 15.91 1.91
CA MET A 119 -15.36 17.30 1.54
C MET A 119 -16.25 17.44 0.31
N GLU A 120 -16.43 16.38 -0.47
CA GLU A 120 -17.30 16.37 -1.67
C GLU A 120 -18.78 16.29 -1.32
N TYR A 121 -19.09 15.87 -0.10
CA TYR A 121 -20.46 15.76 0.39
C TYR A 121 -20.97 17.07 0.98
N ASP A 122 -22.27 17.33 0.84
CA ASP A 122 -22.92 18.41 1.56
C ASP A 122 -22.78 18.23 3.08
N SER A 123 -22.98 19.32 3.82
CA SER A 123 -22.74 19.35 5.26
C SER A 123 -23.58 18.36 6.07
N LYS A 124 -24.78 17.99 5.60
CA LYS A 124 -25.65 17.02 6.28
C LYS A 124 -25.13 15.60 6.08
N ILE A 125 -24.80 15.22 4.85
CA ILE A 125 -24.27 13.89 4.54
C ILE A 125 -22.90 13.71 5.22
N ARG A 126 -22.02 14.70 5.13
CA ARG A 126 -20.71 14.71 5.80
C ARG A 126 -20.82 14.53 7.31
N ARG A 127 -21.81 15.17 7.97
CA ARG A 127 -22.06 14.98 9.40
C ARG A 127 -22.53 13.56 9.73
N LYS A 128 -23.35 12.95 8.85
CA LYS A 128 -23.78 11.55 9.00
C LYS A 128 -22.59 10.59 8.89
N ILE A 129 -21.78 10.72 7.84
CA ILE A 129 -20.54 9.94 7.64
C ILE A 129 -19.63 10.05 8.87
N PHE A 130 -19.44 11.27 9.37
CA PHE A 130 -18.62 11.52 10.55
C PHE A 130 -19.15 10.80 11.80
N ILE A 131 -20.46 10.86 12.08
CA ILE A 131 -21.07 10.19 13.24
C ILE A 131 -20.97 8.66 13.11
N GLU A 132 -21.26 8.11 11.93
CA GLU A 132 -21.17 6.67 11.68
C GLU A 132 -19.74 6.16 11.85
N ALA A 133 -18.76 6.88 11.30
CA ALA A 133 -17.35 6.56 11.47
C ALA A 133 -16.91 6.68 12.95
N GLN A 134 -17.35 7.70 13.68
CA GLN A 134 -17.07 7.80 15.12
C GLN A 134 -17.63 6.60 15.91
N ASN A 135 -18.86 6.18 15.61
CA ASN A 135 -19.48 5.03 16.26
C ASN A 135 -18.68 3.76 15.96
N MET A 136 -18.31 3.51 14.71
CA MET A 136 -17.51 2.33 14.34
C MET A 136 -16.12 2.32 14.97
N ILE A 137 -15.44 3.46 14.96
CA ILE A 137 -14.12 3.60 15.58
C ILE A 137 -14.21 3.37 17.10
N SER A 138 -15.28 3.84 17.74
CA SER A 138 -15.51 3.60 19.17
C SER A 138 -15.71 2.11 19.50
N MET A 139 -16.25 1.33 18.57
CA MET A 139 -16.40 -0.13 18.69
C MET A 139 -15.08 -0.89 18.51
N THR A 140 -14.15 -0.39 17.69
CA THR A 140 -12.83 -1.03 17.45
C THR A 140 -11.83 -0.84 18.60
N GLY A 141 -12.09 0.04 19.56
CA GLY A 141 -11.19 0.30 20.69
C GLY A 141 -9.91 1.06 20.30
N LYS A 142 -8.87 1.01 21.15
CA LYS A 142 -7.57 1.66 20.87
C LYS A 142 -6.81 0.85 19.82
N TYR A 143 -6.67 1.38 18.60
CA TYR A 143 -5.76 0.84 17.59
C TYR A 143 -4.32 0.83 18.16
N LYS A 144 -3.86 -0.38 18.49
CA LYS A 144 -2.44 -0.69 18.71
C LYS A 144 -2.00 -1.43 17.47
N ASP A 145 -0.87 -1.03 16.90
CA ASP A 145 -0.26 -1.87 15.89
C ASP A 145 0.06 -3.26 16.51
N PRO A 146 0.05 -4.35 15.72
CA PRO A 146 0.32 -5.70 16.21
C PRO A 146 1.65 -5.83 16.96
N SER A 147 2.66 -5.03 16.63
CA SER A 147 3.94 -5.01 17.34
C SER A 147 3.89 -4.29 18.70
N GLY A 148 2.83 -3.52 18.96
CA GLY A 148 2.60 -2.77 20.20
C GLY A 148 3.45 -1.50 20.35
N TYR A 149 4.34 -1.23 19.39
CA TYR A 149 5.25 -0.08 19.41
C TYR A 149 4.55 1.22 19.05
N PHE A 150 3.57 1.17 18.15
CA PHE A 150 2.85 2.38 17.71
C PHE A 150 1.47 2.48 18.38
N ARG A 151 1.26 3.60 19.08
CA ARG A 151 -0.03 3.95 19.70
C ARG A 151 -0.71 5.05 18.90
N HIS A 152 -1.73 4.70 18.13
CA HIS A 152 -2.43 5.61 17.23
C HIS A 152 -3.62 6.32 17.91
N THR A 153 -3.39 6.94 19.07
CA THR A 153 -4.50 7.53 19.86
C THR A 153 -5.10 8.80 19.24
N LYS A 154 -4.35 9.55 18.45
CA LYS A 154 -4.84 10.77 17.76
C LYS A 154 -5.46 10.50 16.40
N VAL A 155 -5.18 9.34 15.81
CA VAL A 155 -5.70 8.94 14.50
C VAL A 155 -7.23 8.89 14.52
N ILE A 156 -7.79 8.33 15.58
CA ILE A 156 -9.23 8.15 15.78
C ILE A 156 -9.99 9.41 16.24
N ALA A 157 -9.29 10.51 16.50
CA ALA A 157 -9.88 11.76 16.98
C ALA A 157 -9.80 12.89 15.93
N HIS A 158 -9.04 12.71 14.85
CA HIS A 158 -8.88 13.73 13.82
C HIS A 158 -10.03 13.65 12.81
N PRO A 159 -10.74 14.76 12.51
CA PRO A 159 -11.94 14.71 11.71
C PRO A 159 -11.75 14.26 10.26
N TYR A 160 -10.62 14.63 9.63
CA TYR A 160 -10.27 14.08 8.31
C TYR A 160 -10.07 12.56 8.34
N ASN A 161 -9.29 12.02 9.29
CA ASN A 161 -9.07 10.58 9.40
C ASN A 161 -10.38 9.80 9.63
N ILE A 162 -11.27 10.33 10.48
CA ILE A 162 -12.61 9.75 10.70
C ILE A 162 -13.41 9.76 9.40
N GLY A 163 -13.38 10.87 8.67
CA GLY A 163 -14.06 10.99 7.38
C GLY A 163 -13.52 10.05 6.32
N ASP A 164 -12.20 9.93 6.20
CA ASP A 164 -11.54 9.06 5.23
C ASP A 164 -11.82 7.58 5.53
N MET A 165 -11.83 7.18 6.81
CA MET A 165 -12.27 5.84 7.22
C MET A 165 -13.73 5.58 6.84
N GLY A 166 -14.63 6.54 7.10
CA GLY A 166 -16.03 6.44 6.71
C GLY A 166 -16.22 6.30 5.20
N ALA A 167 -15.53 7.12 4.41
CA ALA A 167 -15.60 7.07 2.95
C ALA A 167 -15.05 5.74 2.40
N THR A 168 -13.97 5.22 2.97
CA THR A 168 -13.43 3.90 2.60
C THR A 168 -14.47 2.81 2.74
N LEU A 169 -15.20 2.79 3.85
CA LEU A 169 -16.24 1.80 4.10
C LEU A 169 -17.41 1.89 3.12
N MET A 170 -17.67 3.08 2.56
CA MET A 170 -18.73 3.26 1.57
C MET A 170 -18.32 2.79 0.17
N VAL A 171 -17.04 2.87 -0.18
CA VAL A 171 -16.59 2.59 -1.56
C VAL A 171 -15.88 1.26 -1.71
N LYS A 172 -15.46 0.62 -0.62
CA LYS A 172 -14.69 -0.61 -0.65
C LYS A 172 -15.27 -1.70 -1.54
N ASP A 173 -16.57 -1.95 -1.42
CA ASP A 173 -17.25 -3.03 -2.12
C ASP A 173 -17.35 -2.68 -3.61
N SER A 174 -17.64 -1.41 -3.94
CA SER A 174 -17.65 -0.90 -5.31
C SER A 174 -16.27 -0.97 -5.97
N TRP A 175 -15.21 -0.64 -5.23
CA TRP A 175 -13.84 -0.73 -5.71
C TRP A 175 -13.43 -2.18 -5.95
N GLN A 176 -13.77 -3.08 -5.02
CA GLN A 176 -13.52 -4.51 -5.16
C GLN A 176 -14.23 -5.07 -6.40
N ASP A 177 -15.51 -4.71 -6.59
CA ASP A 177 -16.27 -5.09 -7.79
C ASP A 177 -15.62 -4.55 -9.06
N TYR A 178 -15.26 -3.27 -9.10
CA TYR A 178 -14.59 -2.66 -10.25
C TYR A 178 -13.32 -3.42 -10.64
N PHE A 179 -12.50 -3.73 -9.64
CA PHE A 179 -11.17 -4.29 -9.89
C PHE A 179 -11.19 -5.79 -10.20
N PHE A 180 -12.15 -6.55 -9.65
CA PHE A 180 -12.13 -8.02 -9.71
C PHE A 180 -13.29 -8.66 -10.48
N LYS A 181 -14.42 -7.98 -10.64
CA LYS A 181 -15.61 -8.60 -11.23
C LYS A 181 -15.36 -9.01 -12.69
N GLY A 182 -15.75 -10.24 -13.02
CA GLY A 182 -15.53 -10.80 -14.36
C GLY A 182 -14.12 -11.33 -14.60
N GLN A 183 -13.24 -11.33 -13.61
CA GLN A 183 -11.89 -11.89 -13.69
C GLN A 183 -11.86 -13.32 -13.10
N ASP A 184 -11.11 -14.24 -13.73
CA ASP A 184 -10.91 -15.59 -13.19
C ASP A 184 -9.77 -15.60 -12.15
N LEU A 185 -10.12 -15.37 -10.88
CA LEU A 185 -9.19 -15.15 -9.76
C LEU A 185 -9.58 -15.96 -8.53
N ASN A 186 -8.59 -16.35 -7.73
CA ASN A 186 -8.81 -16.86 -6.38
C ASN A 186 -8.52 -15.74 -5.37
N ILE A 187 -9.56 -14.99 -5.02
CA ILE A 187 -9.44 -13.80 -4.17
C ILE A 187 -9.53 -14.27 -2.72
N GLY A 188 -8.51 -13.94 -1.92
CA GLY A 188 -8.51 -14.15 -0.48
C GLY A 188 -9.26 -13.04 0.26
N GLU A 189 -8.81 -12.73 1.48
CA GLU A 189 -9.35 -11.60 2.24
C GLU A 189 -8.91 -10.25 1.64
N VAL A 190 -9.88 -9.38 1.39
CA VAL A 190 -9.62 -7.97 1.10
C VAL A 190 -9.66 -7.21 2.42
N SER A 191 -8.52 -6.64 2.82
CA SER A 191 -8.42 -5.92 4.09
C SER A 191 -8.28 -4.42 3.88
N PHE A 192 -8.93 -3.66 4.75
CA PHE A 192 -8.94 -2.20 4.72
C PHE A 192 -8.12 -1.73 5.90
N VAL A 193 -6.84 -1.44 5.65
CA VAL A 193 -5.90 -1.10 6.72
C VAL A 193 -5.72 0.42 6.75
N PRO A 194 -6.02 1.09 7.87
CA PRO A 194 -5.70 2.49 8.02
C PRO A 194 -4.19 2.67 8.13
N TYR A 195 -3.57 3.27 7.11
CA TYR A 195 -2.14 3.58 7.18
C TYR A 195 -1.93 4.88 7.95
N SER A 196 -1.39 4.72 9.14
CA SER A 196 -1.26 5.80 10.10
C SER A 196 0.16 6.37 10.08
N HIS A 197 0.34 7.56 9.52
CA HIS A 197 1.50 8.39 9.83
C HIS A 197 1.27 9.15 11.14
N THR A 198 2.35 9.66 11.73
CA THR A 198 2.41 10.29 13.07
C THR A 198 1.33 11.34 13.40
N HIS A 199 0.63 11.90 12.41
CA HIS A 199 -0.42 12.90 12.59
C HIS A 199 -1.59 12.83 11.59
N LYS A 200 -1.50 12.03 10.52
CA LYS A 200 -2.55 11.86 9.49
C LYS A 200 -2.68 10.39 9.13
N THR A 201 -3.91 9.96 8.91
CA THR A 201 -4.21 8.64 8.38
C THR A 201 -4.48 8.79 6.90
N HIS A 202 -3.79 8.02 6.08
CA HIS A 202 -4.23 7.75 4.72
C HIS A 202 -4.94 6.41 4.78
N THR A 203 -6.21 6.37 4.43
CA THR A 203 -6.86 5.07 4.29
C THR A 203 -6.44 4.50 2.94
N LEU A 204 -5.77 3.35 2.99
CA LEU A 204 -5.34 2.62 1.81
C LEU A 204 -6.09 1.29 1.74
N LEU A 205 -6.21 0.77 0.54
CA LEU A 205 -6.76 -0.56 0.32
C LEU A 205 -5.58 -1.53 0.19
N ASN A 206 -5.48 -2.49 1.11
CA ASN A 206 -4.46 -3.54 1.05
C ASN A 206 -5.13 -4.83 0.62
N ILE A 207 -4.81 -5.28 -0.59
CA ILE A 207 -5.48 -6.44 -1.18
C ILE A 207 -4.49 -7.58 -1.38
N TYR A 208 -4.94 -8.80 -1.05
CA TYR A 208 -4.18 -10.03 -1.17
C TYR A 208 -4.94 -11.00 -2.08
N PHE A 209 -4.30 -11.47 -3.15
CA PHE A 209 -4.92 -12.48 -4.02
C PHE A 209 -3.90 -13.26 -4.82
N THR A 210 -4.36 -14.36 -5.44
CA THR A 210 -3.57 -15.18 -6.35
C THR A 210 -4.43 -15.63 -7.54
N PHE A 211 -3.77 -15.99 -8.64
CA PHE A 211 -4.43 -16.60 -9.79
C PHE A 211 -4.62 -18.12 -9.61
N ASN A 212 -3.95 -18.73 -8.64
CA ASN A 212 -4.03 -20.18 -8.41
C ASN A 212 -5.12 -20.54 -7.39
N LYS A 213 -6.16 -21.23 -7.87
CA LYS A 213 -7.30 -21.69 -7.06
C LYS A 213 -6.94 -22.70 -5.96
N LYS A 214 -5.74 -23.30 -6.01
CA LYS A 214 -5.27 -24.25 -4.99
C LYS A 214 -4.56 -23.56 -3.82
N ILE A 215 -4.13 -22.32 -3.99
CA ILE A 215 -3.44 -21.57 -2.95
C ILE A 215 -4.44 -20.73 -2.18
N ASN A 216 -4.38 -20.86 -0.87
CA ASN A 216 -5.13 -19.99 0.01
C ASN A 216 -4.30 -18.72 0.24
N ALA A 217 -4.75 -17.58 -0.28
CA ALA A 217 -4.01 -16.32 -0.18
C ALA A 217 -4.01 -15.71 1.24
N TYR A 218 -4.65 -16.34 2.22
CA TYR A 218 -4.62 -15.89 3.62
C TYR A 218 -3.21 -16.07 4.18
N THR A 219 -2.49 -14.96 4.30
CA THR A 219 -1.31 -14.90 5.17
C THR A 219 -1.84 -14.75 6.59
N GLY A 220 -1.98 -15.88 7.30
CA GLY A 220 -2.64 -15.95 8.60
C GLY A 220 -2.25 -14.81 9.56
N TYR A 221 -3.27 -14.02 9.91
CA TYR A 221 -3.38 -13.36 11.20
C TYR A 221 -4.77 -13.77 11.75
N GLU A 222 -4.79 -14.85 12.53
CA GLU A 222 -5.80 -15.04 13.59
C GLU A 222 -5.33 -14.29 14.84
#